data_AF-A0A7W7RB07-F1
#
_entry.id   AF-A0A7W7RB07-F1
#
_cell.length_a   1.000
_cell.length_b   1.000
_cell.length_c   1.000
_cell.angle_alpha   90.00
_cell.angle_beta   90.00
_cell.angle_gamma   90.00
#
_symmetry.space_group_name_H-M   'P 1'
#
loop_
_entity.id
_entity.type
_entity.pdbx_description
1 polymer ?
#
loop_
_entity_poly.entity_id
_entity_poly.type
_entity_poly.pdbx_seq_one_letter_code
_entity_poly.pdbx_strand_id
1 'polypeptide(L)'
;MHWPRARPLPASRPPAGPGLVLRGPAWINQVERWFGLLTDKLIRRGVHTSVKALEDDIKAWIDAWNQGPRPFTWTKTADEILKSLADCLAKINPPSQPSRQCPPS
;
A
#
# COMPACT_ATOMS: atom_id res chain seq x y z
N MET A 1 -29.41 -11.56 -53.36
CA MET A 1 -29.26 -11.03 -51.98
C MET A 1 -27.78 -11.12 -51.62
N HIS A 2 -27.10 -9.99 -51.56
CA HIS A 2 -25.67 -9.92 -51.24
C HIS A 2 -25.53 -9.33 -49.83
N TRP A 3 -24.82 -10.01 -48.95
CA TRP A 3 -24.51 -9.50 -47.61
C TRP A 3 -23.23 -8.65 -47.68
N PRO A 4 -23.13 -7.50 -47.01
CA PRO A 4 -21.93 -6.68 -47.07
C PRO A 4 -20.80 -7.32 -46.25
N ARG A 5 -19.58 -7.23 -46.79
CA ARG A 5 -18.33 -7.65 -46.14
C ARG A 5 -18.19 -6.96 -44.78
N ALA A 6 -17.86 -7.73 -43.75
CA ALA A 6 -17.59 -7.22 -42.40
C ALA A 6 -16.48 -6.15 -42.44
N ARG A 7 -16.72 -5.01 -41.79
CA ARG A 7 -15.73 -3.94 -41.59
C ARG A 7 -14.61 -4.49 -40.69
N PRO A 8 -13.32 -4.35 -41.03
CA PRO A 8 -12.25 -4.78 -40.13
C PRO A 8 -12.34 -3.97 -38.83
N LEU A 9 -12.24 -4.64 -37.69
CA LEU A 9 -12.03 -3.96 -36.41
C LEU A 9 -10.72 -3.17 -36.49
N PRO A 10 -10.66 -1.91 -36.00
CA PRO A 10 -9.39 -1.21 -35.92
C PRO A 10 -8.45 -2.01 -35.00
N ALA A 11 -7.39 -2.54 -35.60
CA ALA A 11 -6.30 -3.16 -34.88
C ALA A 11 -5.59 -2.08 -34.07
N SER A 12 -5.97 -1.94 -32.79
CA SER A 12 -5.15 -1.38 -31.70
C SER A 12 -6.01 -1.30 -30.43
N ARG A 13 -6.36 -2.45 -29.84
CA ARG A 13 -6.59 -2.46 -28.39
C ARG A 13 -5.19 -2.41 -27.78
N PRO A 14 -4.79 -1.33 -27.07
CA PRO A 14 -3.48 -1.33 -26.41
C PRO A 14 -3.43 -2.55 -25.49
N PRO A 15 -2.28 -3.27 -25.41
CA PRO A 15 -2.16 -4.36 -24.46
C PRO A 15 -2.54 -3.81 -23.09
N ALA A 16 -3.35 -4.57 -22.33
CA ALA A 16 -3.63 -4.22 -20.95
C ALA A 16 -2.29 -3.94 -20.28
N GLY A 17 -2.02 -2.66 -20.00
CA GLY A 17 -0.77 -2.25 -19.36
C GLY A 17 -0.62 -3.05 -18.07
N PRO A 18 0.62 -3.32 -17.63
CA PRO A 18 0.86 -4.13 -16.44
C PRO A 18 -0.06 -3.62 -15.33
N GLY A 19 -1.02 -4.47 -14.95
CA GLY A 19 -1.96 -4.15 -13.89
C GLY A 19 -1.13 -3.62 -12.73
N LEU A 20 -1.45 -2.41 -12.29
CA LEU A 20 -0.74 -1.71 -11.23
C LEU A 20 -0.83 -2.54 -9.96
N VAL A 21 0.06 -3.52 -9.81
CA VAL A 21 0.36 -4.12 -8.51
C VAL A 21 1.21 -3.07 -7.81
N LEU A 22 0.55 -2.10 -7.21
CA LEU A 22 1.19 -1.17 -6.28
C LEU A 22 1.67 -2.02 -5.10
N ARG A 23 2.95 -2.40 -5.12
CA ARG A 23 3.58 -2.92 -3.92
C ARG A 23 3.60 -1.78 -2.91
N GLY A 24 2.87 -1.95 -1.81
CA GLY A 24 2.81 -0.96 -0.75
C GLY A 24 4.21 -0.59 -0.22
N PRO A 25 4.35 0.58 0.41
CA PRO A 25 5.62 1.02 0.98
C PRO A 25 6.21 -0.04 1.91
N ALA A 26 7.52 -0.30 1.86
CA ALA A 26 8.14 -1.37 2.66
C ALA A 26 7.88 -1.28 4.17
N TRP A 27 7.68 -0.05 4.69
CA TRP A 27 7.36 0.22 6.09
C TRP A 27 5.92 -0.16 6.49
N ILE A 28 4.93 -0.06 5.57
CA ILE A 28 3.54 -0.39 5.93
C ILE A 28 3.42 -1.87 6.27
N ASN A 29 4.11 -2.72 5.50
CA ASN A 29 4.19 -4.15 5.77
C ASN A 29 4.85 -4.45 7.13
N GLN A 30 5.75 -3.62 7.64
CA GLN A 30 6.34 -3.82 8.96
C GLN A 30 5.39 -3.41 10.08
N VAL A 31 4.69 -2.28 9.92
CA VAL A 31 3.65 -1.82 10.84
C VAL A 31 2.53 -2.85 10.93
N GLU A 32 2.07 -3.36 9.79
CA GLU A 32 1.05 -4.44 9.72
C GLU A 32 1.50 -5.70 10.47
N ARG A 33 2.76 -6.13 10.31
CA ARG A 33 3.31 -7.29 11.03
C ARG A 33 3.38 -7.06 12.53
N TRP A 34 3.75 -5.85 12.96
CA TRP A 34 3.81 -5.50 14.37
C TRP A 34 2.42 -5.54 15.01
N PHE A 35 1.40 -4.94 14.37
CA PHE A 35 0.01 -5.01 14.84
C PHE A 35 -0.54 -6.44 14.83
N GLY A 36 -0.16 -7.27 13.85
CA GLY A 36 -0.50 -8.69 13.83
C GLY A 36 0.06 -9.44 15.04
N LEU A 37 1.28 -9.11 15.46
CA LEU A 37 1.92 -9.72 16.63
C LEU A 37 1.25 -9.28 17.94
N LEU A 38 0.98 -7.98 18.10
CA LEU A 38 0.23 -7.45 19.25
C LEU A 38 -1.13 -8.17 19.36
N THR A 39 -1.82 -8.33 18.24
CA THR A 39 -3.13 -8.99 18.20
C THR A 39 -3.05 -10.46 18.59
N ASP A 40 -2.09 -11.22 18.04
CA ASP A 40 -1.94 -12.65 18.35
C ASP A 40 -1.49 -12.91 19.80
N LYS A 41 -0.63 -12.05 20.34
CA LYS A 41 0.00 -12.28 21.65
C LYS A 41 -0.77 -11.69 22.81
N LEU A 42 -1.32 -10.49 22.64
CA LEU A 42 -2.01 -9.78 23.71
C LEU A 42 -3.54 -9.93 23.56
N ILE A 43 -4.10 -9.47 22.43
CA ILE A 43 -5.55 -9.30 22.29
C ILE A 43 -6.31 -10.63 22.19
N ARG A 44 -5.83 -11.59 21.38
CA ARG A 44 -6.54 -12.87 21.17
C ARG A 44 -6.35 -13.89 22.28
N ARG A 45 -5.30 -13.73 23.10
CA ARG A 45 -4.94 -14.69 24.17
C ARG A 45 -5.15 -14.12 25.57
N GLY A 46 -5.32 -12.82 25.70
CA GLY A 46 -5.57 -12.13 26.96
C GLY A 46 -7.04 -12.22 27.39
N VAL A 47 -7.27 -12.28 28.70
CA VAL A 47 -8.60 -12.11 29.30
C VAL A 47 -8.59 -10.74 29.97
N HIS A 48 -9.14 -9.74 29.29
CA HIS A 48 -9.17 -8.37 29.79
C HIS A 48 -10.53 -8.10 30.44
N THR A 49 -10.54 -7.85 31.74
CA THR A 49 -11.78 -7.71 32.53
C THR A 49 -12.46 -6.35 32.37
N SER A 50 -11.77 -5.37 31.77
CA SER A 50 -12.30 -4.05 31.45
C SER A 50 -11.48 -3.38 30.33
N VAL A 51 -12.01 -2.31 29.75
CA VAL A 51 -11.29 -1.47 28.77
C VAL A 51 -10.01 -0.89 29.38
N LYS A 52 -10.07 -0.43 30.63
CA LYS A 52 -8.90 0.12 31.34
C LYS A 52 -7.80 -0.94 31.52
N ALA A 53 -8.18 -2.16 31.88
CA ALA A 53 -7.23 -3.27 31.98
C ALA A 53 -6.56 -3.55 30.62
N LEU A 54 -7.32 -3.56 29.53
CA LEU A 54 -6.76 -3.70 28.18
C LEU A 54 -5.79 -2.56 27.82
N GLU A 55 -6.13 -1.31 28.14
CA GLU A 55 -5.24 -0.16 27.90
C GLU A 55 -3.91 -0.27 28.64
N ASP A 56 -3.97 -0.67 29.92
CA ASP A 56 -2.78 -0.84 30.75
C ASP A 56 -1.92 -2.04 30.27
N ASP A 57 -2.56 -3.13 29.86
CA ASP A 57 -1.89 -4.29 29.25
C ASP A 57 -1.20 -3.93 27.93
N ILE A 58 -1.81 -3.10 27.08
CA ILE A 58 -1.20 -2.62 25.84
C ILE A 58 0.03 -1.76 26.13
N LYS A 59 -0.05 -0.83 27.10
CA LYS A 59 1.10 0.01 27.48
C LYS A 59 2.25 -0.83 28.01
N ALA A 60 1.97 -1.75 28.94
CA ALA A 60 2.96 -2.65 29.50
C ALA A 60 3.62 -3.53 28.40
N TRP A 61 2.83 -4.00 27.44
CA TRP A 61 3.34 -4.77 26.31
C TRP A 61 4.25 -3.94 25.40
N ILE A 62 3.89 -2.69 25.11
CA ILE A 62 4.72 -1.76 24.33
C ILE A 62 6.05 -1.50 25.06
N ASP A 63 6.02 -1.22 26.36
CA ASP A 63 7.22 -0.97 27.15
C ASP A 63 8.15 -2.19 27.17
N ALA A 64 7.59 -3.38 27.40
CA ALA A 64 8.35 -4.63 27.37
C ALA A 64 8.94 -4.91 25.97
N TRP A 65 8.18 -4.65 24.90
CA TRP A 65 8.65 -4.78 23.53
C TRP A 65 9.81 -3.83 23.23
N ASN A 66 9.74 -2.59 23.71
CA ASN A 66 10.77 -1.57 23.50
C ASN A 66 12.08 -1.85 24.25
N GLN A 67 12.05 -2.60 25.35
CA GLN A 67 13.25 -2.99 26.10
C GLN A 67 14.12 -4.02 25.36
N GLY A 68 13.50 -4.88 24.55
CA GLY A 68 14.17 -5.92 23.79
C GLY A 68 13.50 -6.13 22.44
N PRO A 69 13.52 -5.12 21.56
CA PRO A 69 12.78 -5.17 20.32
C PRO A 69 13.30 -6.34 19.50
N ARG A 70 12.39 -7.19 19.00
CA ARG A 70 12.74 -8.15 17.95
C ARG A 70 12.59 -7.42 16.63
N PRO A 71 13.69 -6.95 16.02
CA PRO A 71 13.55 -6.12 14.84
C PRO A 71 12.96 -6.96 13.71
N PHE A 72 11.86 -6.49 13.14
CA PHE A 72 11.61 -6.74 11.74
C PHE A 72 12.68 -5.94 10.99
N THR A 73 13.52 -6.60 10.20
CA THR A 73 14.66 -5.94 9.54
C THR A 73 14.15 -4.80 8.66
N TRP A 74 14.46 -3.57 9.07
CA TRP A 74 14.34 -2.37 8.24
C TRP A 74 15.34 -2.50 7.09
N THR A 75 14.83 -2.87 5.92
CA THR A 75 15.64 -2.94 4.70
C THR A 75 15.81 -1.57 4.05
N LYS A 76 15.09 -0.55 4.54
CA LYS A 76 15.08 0.80 4.00
C LYS A 76 15.17 1.84 5.12
N THR A 77 15.92 2.89 4.86
CA THR A 77 16.03 4.10 5.69
C THR A 77 14.74 4.93 5.66
N ALA A 78 14.59 5.87 6.60
CA ALA A 78 13.43 6.76 6.66
C ALA A 78 13.26 7.58 5.37
N ASP A 79 14.35 8.09 4.80
CA ASP A 79 14.33 8.82 3.53
C ASP A 79 13.86 7.97 2.35
N GLU A 80 14.31 6.71 2.27
CA GLU A 80 13.87 5.77 1.22
C GLU A 80 12.38 5.43 1.34
N ILE A 81 11.87 5.39 2.57
CA ILE A 81 10.45 5.21 2.86
C ILE A 81 9.63 6.41 2.36
N LEU A 82 10.05 7.62 2.73
CA LEU A 82 9.38 8.86 2.33
C LEU A 82 9.38 9.04 0.81
N LYS A 83 10.51 8.74 0.17
CA LYS A 83 10.63 8.74 -1.29
C LYS A 83 9.67 7.73 -1.94
N SER A 84 9.63 6.51 -1.42
CA SER A 84 8.73 5.46 -1.94
C SER A 84 7.24 5.84 -1.79
N LEU A 85 6.88 6.59 -0.74
CA LEU A 85 5.54 7.12 -0.55
C LEU A 85 5.22 8.21 -1.58
N ALA A 86 6.12 9.17 -1.77
CA ALA A 86 5.96 10.22 -2.77
C ALA A 86 5.80 9.64 -4.19
N ASP A 87 6.63 8.66 -4.55
CA ASP A 87 6.54 7.96 -5.84
C ASP A 87 5.21 7.20 -6.02
N CYS A 88 4.67 6.63 -4.94
CA CYS A 88 3.38 5.95 -4.96
C CYS A 88 2.24 6.95 -5.18
N LEU A 89 2.24 8.05 -4.44
CA LEU A 89 1.22 9.10 -4.54
C LEU A 89 1.21 9.77 -5.92
N ALA A 90 2.39 10.03 -6.50
CA ALA A 90 2.52 10.59 -7.84
C ALA A 90 1.97 9.66 -8.95
N LYS A 91 2.00 8.34 -8.74
CA LYS A 91 1.43 7.36 -9.67
C LYS A 91 -0.09 7.25 -9.56
N ILE A 92 -0.63 7.47 -8.36
CA ILE A 92 -2.08 7.46 -8.12
C ILE A 92 -2.74 8.73 -8.69
N ASN A 93 -2.06 9.87 -8.57
CA ASN A 93 -2.50 11.15 -9.11
C ASN A 93 -1.55 11.60 -10.25
N PRO A 94 -1.69 11.06 -11.47
CA PRO A 94 -0.90 11.56 -12.58
C PRO A 94 -1.23 13.04 -12.82
N PRO A 95 -0.24 13.89 -13.11
CA PRO A 95 -0.51 15.28 -13.46
C PRO A 95 -1.42 15.30 -14.69
N SER A 96 -2.53 16.02 -14.58
CA SER A 96 -3.46 16.29 -15.68
C SER A 96 -2.63 16.77 -16.89
N GLN A 97 -2.53 15.96 -17.95
CA GLN A 97 -1.77 16.39 -19.11
C GLN A 97 -2.37 17.70 -19.63
N PRO A 98 -1.56 18.77 -19.85
CA PRO A 98 -2.05 19.92 -20.57
C PRO A 98 -2.49 19.44 -21.95
N SER A 99 -3.73 19.77 -22.32
CA SER A 99 -4.30 19.45 -23.62
C SER A 99 -3.29 19.80 -24.72
N ARG A 100 -2.97 18.82 -25.56
CA ARG A 100 -2.15 19.04 -26.77
C ARG A 100 -2.88 20.08 -27.63
N GLN A 101 -2.44 21.34 -27.56
CA GLN A 101 -2.88 22.38 -28.48
C GLN A 101 -2.24 22.08 -29.84
N CYS A 102 -3.09 21.83 -30.85
CA CYS A 102 -2.67 21.79 -32.25
C CYS A 102 -2.20 23.21 -32.66
N PRO A 103 -1.08 23.35 -33.39
CA PRO A 103 -0.70 24.64 -33.94
C PRO A 103 -1.66 25.02 -35.07
N PRO A 104 -1.98 26.32 -35.23
CA PRO A 104 -2.88 26.79 -36.28
C PRO A 104 -2.23 26.71 -37.67
N SER A 105 -3.08 26.42 -38.67
CA SER A 105 -2.75 26.31 -40.09
C SER A 105 -2.27 27.61 -40.73
#